data_AF-X1MLJ3-F1
#
_entry.id   AF-X1MLJ3-F1
#
_cell.length_a   1.000
_cell.length_b   1.000
_cell.length_c   1.000
_cell.angle_alpha   90.00
_cell.angle_beta   90.00
_cell.angle_gamma   90.00
#
_symmetry.space_group_name_H-M   'P 1'
#
loop_
_entity.id
_entity.type
_entity.pdbx_description
1 polymer ?
#
loop_
_entity_poly.entity_id
_entity_poly.type
_entity_poly.pdbx_seq_one_letter_code
_entity_poly.pdbx_strand_id
1 'polypeptide(L)' 'ELQDCEKIDVCINNAGINRINNFCEARLKDWDDIINVNLKAPFVLSQEVARLMKKNGYGRIVNIASILLLV' A
#
# COMPACT_ATOMS: atom_id res chain seq x y z
N GLU A 1 -9.82 14.11 -3.48
CA GLU A 1 -9.69 12.66 -3.80
C GLU A 1 -8.71 12.47 -4.95
N LEU A 2 -8.26 11.26 -5.29
CA LEU A 2 -7.38 11.03 -6.47
C LEU A 2 -7.94 11.61 -7.77
N GLN A 3 -9.27 11.78 -7.82
CA GLN A 3 -10.04 12.35 -8.93
C GLN A 3 -9.75 13.84 -9.18
N ASP A 4 -9.24 14.56 -8.18
CA ASP A 4 -8.91 15.99 -8.28
C ASP A 4 -7.49 16.24 -8.81
N CYS A 5 -6.66 15.19 -8.91
CA CYS A 5 -5.32 15.28 -9.45
C CYS A 5 -5.34 14.98 -10.95
N GLU A 6 -5.04 15.97 -11.80
CA GLU A 6 -4.94 15.76 -13.25
C GLU A 6 -3.80 14.81 -13.64
N LYS A 7 -2.74 14.76 -12.82
CA LYS A 7 -1.55 13.95 -13.08
C LYS A 7 -0.88 13.49 -11.80
N ILE A 8 -0.43 12.22 -11.80
CA ILE A 8 0.42 11.63 -10.77
C ILE A 8 1.58 10.93 -11.48
N ASP A 9 2.80 11.44 -11.28
CA ASP A 9 4.01 10.89 -11.88
C ASP A 9 4.62 9.77 -11.05
N VAL A 10 4.54 9.88 -9.73
CA VAL A 10 5.12 8.93 -8.78
C VAL A 10 4.14 8.66 -7.63
N CYS A 11 3.93 7.39 -7.31
CA CYS A 11 3.25 6.93 -6.11
C CYS A 11 4.22 6.13 -5.25
N ILE A 12 4.31 6.48 -3.97
CA ILE A 12 5.17 5.78 -3.01
C ILE A 12 4.27 5.16 -1.95
N ASN A 13 4.11 3.84 -2.01
CA ASN A 13 3.43 3.07 -0.98
C ASN A 13 4.38 2.86 0.20
N ASN A 14 4.37 3.81 1.12
CA ASN A 14 5.21 3.83 2.32
C ASN A 14 4.43 3.57 3.62
N ALA A 15 3.11 3.75 3.62
CA ALA A 15 2.31 3.52 4.80
C ALA A 15 2.41 2.03 5.20
N GLY A 16 2.75 1.79 6.47
CA GLY A 16 2.86 0.45 7.02
C GLY A 16 2.69 0.48 8.54
N ILE A 17 2.15 -0.60 9.08
CA ILE A 17 2.01 -0.82 10.52
C ILE A 17 2.67 -2.13 10.93
N ASN A 18 2.92 -2.23 12.24
CA ASN A 18 3.37 -3.46 12.88
C ASN A 18 2.54 -3.72 14.15
N ARG A 19 2.23 -4.99 14.39
CA ARG A 19 1.59 -5.50 15.61
C ARG A 19 2.41 -6.72 16.04
N ILE A 20 3.21 -6.54 17.08
CA ILE A 20 4.09 -7.58 17.61
C ILE A 20 3.41 -8.20 18.82
N ASN A 21 3.20 -9.51 18.77
CA ASN A 21 2.73 -10.33 19.89
C ASN A 21 3.43 -11.69 19.80
N ASN A 22 3.43 -12.44 20.91
CA ASN A 22 3.81 -13.85 20.85
C ASN A 22 2.86 -14.60 19.90
N PHE A 23 3.35 -15.63 19.22
CA PHE A 23 2.57 -16.30 18.17
C PHE A 23 1.20 -16.81 18.66
N CYS A 24 1.15 -17.42 19.85
CA CYS A 24 -0.10 -17.93 20.42
C CYS A 24 -1.03 -16.82 20.97
N GLU A 25 -0.54 -15.59 21.11
CA GLU A 25 -1.29 -14.42 21.59
C GLU A 25 -1.67 -13.49 20.43
N ALA A 26 -1.19 -13.77 19.22
CA ALA A 26 -1.48 -12.98 18.04
C ALA A 26 -2.98 -13.00 17.74
N ARG A 27 -3.59 -11.82 17.73
CA ARG A 27 -5.03 -11.68 17.45
C ARG A 27 -5.23 -11.64 15.95
N LEU A 28 -6.27 -12.32 15.46
CA LEU A 28 -6.65 -12.27 14.04
C LEU A 28 -6.88 -10.82 13.56
N LYS A 29 -7.45 -9.96 14.42
CA LYS A 29 -7.61 -8.54 14.11
C LYS A 29 -6.28 -7.83 13.82
N ASP A 30 -5.21 -8.14 14.57
CA ASP A 30 -3.91 -7.51 14.36
C ASP A 30 -3.30 -7.94 13.02
N TRP A 31 -3.50 -9.22 12.66
CA TRP A 31 -3.14 -9.75 11.34
C TRP A 31 -3.91 -9.04 10.23
N ASP A 32 -5.23 -8.93 10.37
CA ASP A 32 -6.09 -8.26 9.39
C ASP A 32 -5.72 -6.79 9.23
N ASP A 33 -5.44 -6.08 10.33
CA ASP A 33 -4.98 -4.69 10.30
C ASP A 33 -3.66 -4.59 9.49
N ILE A 34 -2.68 -5.47 9.75
CA ILE A 34 -1.40 -5.49 9.02
C ILE A 34 -1.62 -5.74 7.52
N ILE A 35 -2.41 -6.76 7.16
CA ILE A 35 -2.67 -7.09 5.75
C ILE A 35 -3.43 -5.96 5.05
N ASN A 36 -4.40 -5.35 5.73
CA ASN A 36 -5.19 -4.26 5.16
C ASN A 36 -4.33 -3.02 4.86
N VAL A 37 -3.45 -2.62 5.79
CA VAL A 37 -2.60 -1.43 5.59
C VAL A 37 -1.42 -1.72 4.69
N ASN A 38 -0.71 -2.83 4.91
CA ASN A 38 0.58 -3.02 4.29
C ASN A 38 0.50 -3.70 2.93
N LEU A 39 -0.58 -4.43 2.62
CA LEU A 39 -0.70 -5.16 1.35
C LEU A 39 -1.91 -4.72 0.53
N LYS A 40 -3.10 -4.73 1.14
CA LYS A 40 -4.34 -4.41 0.43
C LYS A 40 -4.38 -2.94 0.01
N ALA A 41 -4.01 -2.01 0.89
CA ALA A 41 -4.04 -0.58 0.56
C ALA A 41 -3.05 -0.24 -0.57
N PRO A 42 -1.77 -0.67 -0.56
CA PRO A 42 -0.87 -0.50 -1.70
C PRO A 42 -1.43 -1.07 -3.00
N PHE A 43 -2.06 -2.26 -2.97
CA PHE A 43 -2.68 -2.83 -4.17
C PHE A 43 -3.79 -1.93 -4.74
N VAL A 44 -4.75 -1.52 -3.90
CA VAL A 44 -5.88 -0.70 -4.32
C VAL A 44 -5.42 0.68 -4.81
N LEU A 45 -4.51 1.33 -4.06
CA LEU A 45 -3.95 2.63 -4.45
C LEU A 45 -3.18 2.53 -5.77
N SER A 46 -2.36 1.48 -5.93
CA SER A 46 -1.61 1.26 -7.15
C SER A 46 -2.52 1.05 -8.36
N GLN A 47 -3.63 0.32 -8.19
CA GLN A 47 -4.60 0.12 -9.26
C GLN A 47 -5.20 1.44 -9.73
N GLU A 48 -5.66 2.28 -8.79
CA GLU A 48 -6.30 3.56 -9.12
C GLU A 48 -5.31 4.56 -9.72
N VAL A 49 -4.12 4.68 -9.14
CA VAL A 49 -3.07 5.56 -9.69
C VAL A 49 -2.59 5.07 -11.06
N ALA A 50 -2.48 3.75 -11.27
CA ALA A 50 -2.06 3.20 -12.55
C ALA A 50 -3.05 3.52 -13.69
N ARG A 51 -4.37 3.63 -13.40
CA ARG A 51 -5.37 4.08 -14.40
C ARG A 51 -5.04 5.49 -14.90
N LEU A 52 -4.69 6.40 -13.99
CA LEU A 52 -4.33 7.79 -14.32
C LEU A 52 -2.97 7.85 -15.04
N MET A 53 -1.97 7.14 -14.54
CA MET A 53 -0.64 7.04 -15.16
C MET A 53 -0.73 6.52 -16.60
N LYS A 54 -1.58 5.52 -16.86
CA LYS A 54 -1.82 5.00 -18.21
C LYS A 54 -2.38 6.06 -19.15
N LYS A 55 -3.34 6.88 -18.70
CA LYS A 55 -3.90 8.00 -19.48
C LYS A 55 -2.83 9.04 -19.82
N ASN A 56 -1.91 9.28 -18.89
CA ASN A 56 -0.85 10.29 -19.02
C ASN A 56 0.44 9.77 -19.67
N GLY A 57 0.50 8.47 -20.04
CA GLY A 57 1.64 7.85 -20.72
C GLY A 57 2.89 7.67 -19.86
N TYR A 58 2.83 7.96 -18.56
CA TYR A 58 3.96 7.87 -17.65
C TYR A 58 3.50 7.61 -16.21
N GLY A 59 4.32 6.87 -15.47
CA GLY A 59 4.09 6.63 -14.05
C GLY A 59 5.15 5.73 -13.42
N ARG A 60 5.39 5.90 -12.13
CA ARG A 60 6.21 5.03 -11.29
C ARG A 60 5.51 4.74 -9.98
N ILE A 61 5.48 3.47 -9.58
CA ILE A 61 4.95 3.02 -8.29
C ILE A 61 6.11 2.37 -7.54
N VAL A 62 6.35 2.81 -6.31
CA VAL A 62 7.42 2.31 -5.44
C VAL A 62 6.80 1.77 -4.16
N ASN A 63 7.00 0.50 -3.87
CA ASN A 63 6.59 -0.12 -2.60
C ASN A 63 7.80 -0.19 -1.67
N ILE A 64 7.65 0.32 -0.45
CA ILE A 64 8.71 0.29 0.56
C ILE A 64 8.55 -0.96 1.41
N ALA A 65 9.23 -2.04 1.01
CA ALA A 65 9.25 -3.29 1.75
C ALA A 65 10.18 -3.24 2.98
N SER A 66 9.98 -4.18 3.90
CA SER A 66 10.83 -4.39 5.07
C SER A 66 11.31 -5.84 5.14
N ILE A 67 12.48 -6.07 5.73
CA ILE A 67 13.00 -7.43 5.98
C ILE A 67 12.04 -8.22 6.89
N LEU A 68 11.39 -7.53 7.84
CA LEU A 68 10.54 -8.15 8.85
C LEU A 68 9.05 -8.16 8.48
N LEU A 69 8.62 -7.45 7.44
CA LEU A 69 7.21 -7.23 7.13
C LEU A 69 6.95 -7.04 5.64
N LEU A 70 5.82 -7.57 5.17
CA LEU A 70 5.34 -7.43 3.80
C LEU A 70 4.81 -6.01 3.57
N VAL A 71 5.31 -5.34 2.52
CA VAL A 71 4.69 -4.19 1.82
C VAL A 71 4.88 -4.41 0.32
#